data_AF-A0A6M0JA46-F1
#
_entry.id   AF-A0A6M0JA46-F1
#
_cell.length_a   1.000
_cell.length_b   1.000
_cell.length_c   1.000
_cell.angle_alpha   90.00
_cell.angle_beta   90.00
_cell.angle_gamma   90.00
#
_symmetry.space_group_name_H-M   'P 1'
#
loop_
_entity.id
_entity.type
_entity.pdbx_description
1 polymer ?
#
loop_
_entity_poly.entity_id
_entity_poly.type
_entity_poly.pdbx_seq_one_letter_code
_entity_poly.pdbx_strand_id
1 'polypeptide(L)'
;MLVLNILPPAHVDRQIEVVYLNTLSKTQLVKRWEEALTYPERYIVAKAESMKELSGDIPAKELLTVGQYLDDNKIQVDESDYHKLATRVADKHREVHGINPRKVSRNVNGKWNNKSYAYSEEDFSIIEECLLTIRHSRKN
;
A
#
# COMPACT_ATOMS: atom_id res chain seq x y z
N MET A 1 18.13 -1.43 4.37
CA MET A 1 17.93 -2.86 4.00
C MET A 1 18.64 -3.12 2.70
N LEU A 2 19.34 -4.25 2.51
CA LEU A 2 20.07 -4.51 1.26
C LEU A 2 19.20 -5.31 0.29
N VAL A 3 19.13 -4.85 -0.95
CA VAL A 3 18.47 -5.54 -2.06
C VAL A 3 19.51 -5.96 -3.09
N LEU A 4 19.27 -7.12 -3.69
CA LEU A 4 20.05 -7.66 -4.79
C LEU A 4 19.19 -7.57 -6.06
N ASN A 5 19.59 -6.70 -6.97
CA ASN A 5 18.97 -6.59 -8.29
C ASN A 5 19.66 -7.59 -9.22
N ILE A 6 18.86 -8.45 -9.84
CA ILE A 6 19.33 -9.45 -10.79
C ILE A 6 18.85 -9.05 -12.17
N LEU A 7 19.79 -8.61 -13.00
CA LEU A 7 19.54 -8.25 -14.38
C LEU A 7 19.29 -9.51 -15.22
N PRO A 8 18.35 -9.46 -16.18
CA PRO A 8 18.13 -10.55 -17.09
C PRO A 8 19.40 -10.81 -17.93
N PRO A 9 19.61 -12.05 -18.40
CA PRO A 9 20.64 -12.31 -19.41
C PRO A 9 20.42 -11.42 -20.64
N ALA A 10 21.50 -11.01 -21.30
CA ALA A 10 21.45 -10.06 -22.44
C ALA A 10 20.55 -10.51 -23.63
N HIS A 11 20.17 -11.79 -23.69
CA HIS A 11 19.31 -12.38 -24.71
C HIS A 11 17.84 -12.54 -24.27
N VAL A 12 17.45 -12.03 -23.09
CA VAL A 12 16.11 -12.15 -22.52
C VAL A 12 15.53 -10.77 -22.18
N ASP A 13 14.50 -10.34 -22.91
CA ASP A 13 13.71 -9.14 -22.58
C ASP A 13 12.76 -9.42 -21.40
N ARG A 14 13.31 -9.50 -20.18
CA ARG A 14 12.52 -9.62 -18.94
C ARG A 14 12.82 -8.52 -17.94
N GLN A 15 11.85 -8.27 -17.06
CA GLN A 15 11.95 -7.31 -15.96
C GLN A 15 13.03 -7.73 -14.94
N ILE A 16 13.67 -6.73 -14.33
CA ILE A 16 14.69 -6.88 -13.29
C ILE A 16 14.09 -7.60 -12.07
N GLU A 17 14.72 -8.68 -11.60
CA GLU A 17 14.31 -9.38 -10.39
C GLU A 17 14.93 -8.68 -9.17
N VAL A 18 14.09 -8.25 -8.21
CA VAL A 18 14.53 -7.59 -6.97
C VAL A 18 14.39 -8.57 -5.81
N VAL A 19 15.52 -8.92 -5.18
CA VAL A 19 15.55 -9.85 -4.06
C VAL A 19 15.98 -9.17 -2.78
N TYR A 20 15.16 -9.25 -1.75
CA TYR A 20 15.48 -8.75 -0.42
C TYR A 20 16.41 -9.71 0.31
N LEU A 21 17.66 -9.32 0.54
CA LEU A 21 18.67 -10.23 1.10
C LEU A 21 18.31 -10.73 2.51
N ASN A 22 17.56 -9.94 3.27
CA ASN A 22 17.11 -10.28 4.61
C ASN A 22 15.95 -11.27 4.67
N THR A 23 15.28 -11.56 3.54
CA THR A 23 14.20 -12.56 3.48
C THR A 23 14.69 -13.93 3.01
N LEU A 24 15.96 -14.05 2.66
CA LEU A 24 16.56 -15.29 2.18
C LEU A 24 17.12 -16.11 3.35
N SER A 25 16.96 -17.42 3.26
CA SER A 25 17.68 -18.36 4.12
C SER A 25 19.18 -18.36 3.80
N LYS A 26 20.01 -18.83 4.75
CA LYS A 26 21.46 -18.94 4.59
C LYS A 26 21.87 -19.70 3.32
N THR A 27 21.16 -20.79 3.01
CA THR A 27 21.41 -21.60 1.80
C THR A 27 21.11 -20.83 0.51
N GLN A 28 20.03 -20.04 0.49
CA GLN A 28 19.68 -19.20 -0.66
C GLN A 28 20.70 -18.06 -0.86
N LEU A 29 21.21 -17.47 0.23
CA LEU A 29 22.25 -16.45 0.16
C LEU A 29 23.55 -16.98 -0.46
N VAL A 30 23.99 -18.17 -0.05
CA VAL A 30 25.19 -18.82 -0.59
C VAL A 30 25.03 -19.09 -2.09
N LYS A 31 23.89 -19.64 -2.51
CA LYS A 31 23.63 -19.91 -3.93
C LYS A 31 23.65 -18.64 -4.79
N ARG A 32 23.03 -17.55 -4.32
CA ARG A 32 23.04 -16.27 -5.05
C ARG A 32 24.44 -15.64 -5.09
N TRP A 33 25.27 -15.86 -4.07
CA TRP A 33 26.66 -15.43 -4.09
C TRP A 33 27.48 -16.23 -5.13
N GLU A 34 27.35 -17.56 -5.16
CA GLU A 34 28.01 -18.39 -6.18
C GLU A 34 27.62 -17.97 -7.60
N GLU A 35 26.33 -17.68 -7.84
CA GLU A 35 25.85 -17.15 -9.12
C GLU A 35 26.44 -15.77 -9.44
N ALA A 36 26.53 -14.86 -8.46
CA ALA A 36 27.10 -13.52 -8.64
C ALA A 36 28.61 -13.53 -8.91
N LEU A 37 29.35 -14.52 -8.39
CA LEU A 37 30.77 -14.72 -8.75
C LEU A 37 30.93 -15.17 -10.20
N THR A 38 29.93 -15.91 -10.72
CA THR A 38 29.95 -16.44 -12.09
C THR A 38 29.50 -15.38 -13.10
N TYR A 39 28.55 -14.51 -12.72
CA TYR A 39 27.94 -13.50 -13.59
C TYR A 39 27.87 -12.12 -12.91
N PRO A 40 29.00 -11.49 -12.56
CA PRO A 40 29.03 -10.26 -11.77
C PRO A 40 28.27 -9.09 -12.40
N GLU A 41 28.20 -9.04 -13.74
CA GLU A 41 27.47 -8.02 -14.50
C GLU A 41 25.96 -8.05 -14.28
N ARG A 42 25.44 -9.16 -13.74
CA ARG A 42 24.00 -9.34 -13.52
C ARG A 42 23.54 -8.99 -12.12
N TYR A 43 24.44 -8.80 -11.16
CA TYR A 43 24.08 -8.68 -9.74
C TYR A 43 24.51 -7.33 -9.18
N ILE A 44 23.55 -6.44 -8.93
CA ILE A 44 23.80 -5.11 -8.35
C ILE A 44 23.24 -5.09 -6.93
N VAL A 45 24.13 -4.93 -5.94
CA VAL A 45 23.73 -4.73 -4.54
C VAL A 45 23.45 -3.26 -4.32
N ALA A 46 22.22 -2.93 -3.93
CA ALA A 46 21.82 -1.56 -3.59
C ALA A 46 21.29 -1.49 -2.16
N LYS A 47 21.50 -0.34 -1.49
CA LYS A 47 20.78 -0.02 -0.26
C LYS A 47 19.36 0.38 -0.65
N ALA A 48 18.36 -0.34 -0.12
CA ALA A 48 16.94 -0.08 -0.33
C ALA A 48 16.47 1.32 0.10
N GLU A 49 17.34 2.12 0.71
CA GLU A 49 17.05 3.52 1.07
C GLU A 49 16.84 4.41 -0.16
N SER A 50 17.33 4.06 -1.36
CA SER A 50 17.05 4.84 -2.58
C SER A 50 15.64 4.64 -3.17
N MET A 51 14.77 3.86 -2.51
CA MET A 51 13.34 3.73 -2.82
C MET A 51 12.44 4.13 -1.63
N LYS A 52 13.03 4.46 -0.47
CA LYS A 52 12.29 4.78 0.76
C LYS A 52 11.83 6.23 0.89
N GLU A 53 12.23 7.13 0.00
CA GLU A 53 11.60 8.46 -0.07
C GLU A 53 10.15 8.40 -0.58
N LEU A 54 9.68 7.26 -1.11
CA LEU A 54 8.30 7.05 -1.58
C LEU A 54 7.47 6.09 -0.73
N SER A 55 8.02 5.51 0.34
CA SER A 55 7.35 4.44 1.12
C SER A 55 7.65 4.54 2.61
N GLY A 56 7.44 5.71 3.18
CA GLY A 56 7.40 5.89 4.63
C GLY A 56 6.23 5.08 5.22
N ASP A 57 6.44 4.45 6.38
CA ASP A 57 5.35 4.11 7.27
C ASP A 57 4.71 5.44 7.67
N ILE A 58 3.67 5.82 6.91
CA ILE A 58 2.74 6.90 7.24
C ILE A 58 2.30 6.63 8.69
N PRO A 59 2.75 7.44 9.68
CA PRO A 59 2.34 7.34 11.07
C PRO A 59 0.83 7.11 11.12
N ALA A 60 0.34 6.32 12.06
CA ALA A 60 -1.10 6.06 12.17
C ALA A 60 -1.95 7.34 12.26
N LYS A 61 -1.33 8.51 12.51
CA LYS A 61 -1.91 9.85 12.46
C LYS A 61 -2.15 10.41 11.04
N GLU A 62 -1.33 10.03 10.07
CA GLU A 62 -1.41 10.47 8.67
C GLU A 62 -2.37 9.59 7.83
N LEU A 63 -2.85 8.46 8.36
CA LEU A 63 -3.88 7.65 7.72
C LEU A 63 -5.28 7.98 8.25
N LEU A 64 -6.23 8.12 7.34
CA LEU A 64 -7.61 8.51 7.61
C LEU A 64 -8.57 7.46 7.05
N THR A 65 -9.65 7.16 7.77
CA THR A 65 -10.63 6.15 7.35
C THR A 65 -11.78 6.81 6.59
N VAL A 66 -12.50 6.06 5.75
CA VAL A 66 -13.72 6.59 5.08
C VAL A 66 -14.67 7.20 6.09
N GLY A 67 -14.94 6.54 7.23
CA GLY A 67 -15.79 7.09 8.28
C GLY A 67 -15.30 8.45 8.79
N GLN A 68 -14.00 8.56 9.09
CA GLN A 68 -13.42 9.83 9.53
C GLN A 68 -13.50 10.92 8.45
N TYR A 69 -13.30 10.56 7.17
CA TYR A 69 -13.45 11.51 6.06
C TYR A 69 -14.86 12.08 5.98
N LEU A 70 -15.88 11.22 6.13
CA LEU A 70 -17.28 11.63 6.11
C LEU A 70 -17.59 12.55 7.28
N ASP A 71 -17.11 12.20 8.48
CA ASP A 71 -17.31 13.01 9.69
C ASP A 71 -16.67 14.39 9.55
N ASP A 72 -15.40 14.46 9.12
CA ASP A 72 -14.64 15.70 8.97
C ASP A 72 -15.26 16.63 7.90
N ASN A 73 -15.82 16.05 6.83
CA ASN A 73 -16.51 16.78 5.76
C ASN A 73 -18.02 16.96 6.00
N LYS A 74 -18.54 16.57 7.18
CA LYS A 74 -19.96 16.65 7.54
C LYS A 74 -20.89 15.95 6.53
N ILE A 75 -20.44 14.86 5.91
CA ILE A 75 -21.20 14.05 4.95
C ILE A 75 -21.96 12.97 5.70
N GLN A 76 -23.26 12.84 5.43
CA GLN A 76 -24.10 11.79 5.98
C GLN A 76 -24.48 10.77 4.91
N VAL A 77 -24.29 9.50 5.24
CA VAL A 77 -24.61 8.34 4.40
C VAL A 77 -25.44 7.36 5.23
N ASP A 78 -26.46 6.76 4.61
CA ASP A 78 -27.24 5.69 5.24
C ASP A 78 -26.36 4.45 5.50
N GLU A 79 -26.62 3.71 6.56
CA GLU A 79 -25.79 2.56 6.97
C GLU A 79 -25.60 1.52 5.85
N SER A 80 -26.66 1.23 5.09
CA SER A 80 -26.59 0.29 3.96
C SER A 80 -25.71 0.80 2.81
N ASP A 81 -25.65 2.11 2.59
CA ASP A 81 -24.84 2.73 1.54
C ASP A 81 -23.41 2.96 2.02
N TYR A 82 -23.19 3.17 3.32
CA TYR A 82 -21.86 3.24 3.92
C TYR A 82 -21.08 1.95 3.67
N HIS A 83 -21.70 0.78 3.86
CA HIS A 83 -21.04 -0.50 3.59
C HIS A 83 -20.70 -0.69 2.10
N LYS A 84 -21.58 -0.25 1.20
CA LYS A 84 -21.32 -0.26 -0.26
C LYS A 84 -20.17 0.67 -0.60
N LEU A 85 -20.16 1.88 -0.06
CA LEU A 85 -19.10 2.86 -0.25
C LEU A 85 -17.76 2.32 0.24
N ALA A 86 -17.69 1.81 1.47
CA ALA A 86 -16.45 1.27 2.04
C ALA A 86 -15.88 0.12 1.20
N THR A 87 -16.74 -0.73 0.65
CA THR A 87 -16.31 -1.81 -0.26
C THR A 87 -15.77 -1.25 -1.58
N ARG A 88 -16.48 -0.31 -2.20
CA ARG A 88 -16.08 0.32 -3.46
C ARG A 88 -14.76 1.06 -3.35
N VAL A 89 -14.58 1.84 -2.28
CA VAL A 89 -13.32 2.56 -2.03
C VAL A 89 -12.17 1.56 -1.88
N ALA A 90 -12.36 0.46 -1.15
CA ALA A 90 -11.32 -0.55 -0.98
C ALA A 90 -10.97 -1.27 -2.28
N ASP A 91 -11.96 -1.59 -3.11
CA ASP A 91 -11.74 -2.22 -4.41
C ASP A 91 -11.07 -1.28 -5.40
N LYS A 92 -11.48 0.00 -5.45
CA LYS A 92 -10.88 1.00 -6.32
C LYS A 92 -9.44 1.33 -5.91
N HIS A 93 -9.17 1.41 -4.61
CA HIS A 93 -7.80 1.52 -4.10
C HIS A 93 -6.93 0.33 -4.54
N ARG A 94 -7.48 -0.90 -4.50
CA ARG A 94 -6.76 -2.08 -4.99
C ARG A 94 -6.51 -2.02 -6.50
N GLU A 95 -7.47 -1.53 -7.28
CA GLU A 95 -7.36 -1.36 -8.72
C GLU A 95 -6.23 -0.37 -9.09
N VAL A 96 -6.19 0.79 -8.44
CA VAL A 96 -5.24 1.87 -8.75
C VAL A 96 -3.84 1.56 -8.25
N HIS A 97 -3.72 1.08 -7.00
CA HIS A 97 -2.42 0.93 -6.34
C HIS A 97 -1.90 -0.51 -6.34
N GLY A 98 -2.71 -1.49 -6.78
CA GLY A 98 -2.34 -2.91 -6.77
C GLY A 98 -2.24 -3.54 -5.36
N ILE A 99 -2.61 -2.80 -4.31
CA ILE A 99 -2.48 -3.22 -2.91
C ILE A 99 -3.78 -2.98 -2.13
N ASN A 100 -3.99 -3.80 -1.10
CA ASN A 100 -5.13 -3.62 -0.20
C ASN A 100 -4.90 -2.41 0.72
N PRO A 101 -5.95 -1.61 1.02
CA PRO A 101 -5.84 -0.56 2.02
C PRO A 101 -5.55 -1.15 3.40
N ARG A 102 -4.91 -0.35 4.27
CA ARG A 102 -4.37 -0.84 5.55
C ARG A 102 -5.51 -1.03 6.56
N LYS A 103 -5.55 -2.18 7.23
CA LYS A 103 -6.48 -2.39 8.36
C LYS A 103 -5.94 -1.73 9.62
N VAL A 104 -6.69 -0.81 10.19
CA VAL A 104 -6.35 -0.12 11.45
C VAL A 104 -7.44 -0.32 12.50
N SER A 105 -7.07 -0.23 13.78
CA SER A 105 -7.99 -0.23 14.92
C SER A 105 -7.68 0.99 15.80
N ARG A 106 -8.68 1.78 16.21
CA ARG A 106 -8.47 2.98 17.04
C ARG A 106 -9.38 3.00 18.29
N ASN A 107 -8.82 3.42 19.43
CA ASN A 107 -9.49 3.85 20.68
C ASN A 107 -8.56 4.86 21.41
N VAL A 108 -9.00 5.87 22.17
CA VAL A 108 -10.13 6.03 23.09
C VAL A 108 -10.72 7.46 22.95
N ASN A 109 -12.06 7.60 22.98
CA ASN A 109 -12.91 8.82 22.86
C ASN A 109 -13.67 9.05 21.52
N GLY A 110 -13.75 8.06 20.63
CA GLY A 110 -14.64 8.08 19.46
C GLY A 110 -14.51 6.82 18.60
N LYS A 111 -14.93 5.68 19.15
CA LYS A 111 -14.45 4.33 18.81
C LYS A 111 -14.88 3.80 17.43
N TRP A 112 -13.96 3.10 16.74
CA TRP A 112 -14.27 1.97 15.84
C TRP A 112 -13.68 0.69 16.43
N ASN A 113 -14.56 -0.21 16.91
CA ASN A 113 -14.16 -1.50 17.51
C ASN A 113 -14.12 -2.67 16.50
N ASN A 114 -14.19 -2.39 15.20
CA ASN A 114 -13.91 -3.34 14.14
C ASN A 114 -12.73 -2.80 13.31
N LYS A 115 -11.80 -3.67 12.91
CA LYS A 115 -10.71 -3.31 12.00
C LYS A 115 -11.33 -2.60 10.78
N SER A 116 -11.03 -1.33 10.58
CA SER A 116 -11.48 -0.56 9.42
C SER A 116 -10.32 -0.34 8.46
N TYR A 117 -10.64 -0.08 7.19
CA TYR A 117 -9.64 0.29 6.21
C TYR A 117 -9.31 1.78 6.34
N ALA A 118 -8.02 2.09 6.36
CA ALA A 118 -7.49 3.44 6.35
C ALA A 118 -6.66 3.68 5.09
N TYR A 119 -6.64 4.94 4.68
CA TYR A 119 -6.16 5.43 3.41
C TYR A 119 -5.26 6.66 3.67
N SER A 120 -4.32 6.89 2.77
CA SER A 120 -3.46 8.08 2.74
C SER A 120 -4.22 9.30 2.18
N GLU A 121 -3.63 10.49 2.27
CA GLU A 121 -4.23 11.71 1.70
C GLU A 121 -4.37 11.65 0.17
N GLU A 122 -3.44 10.97 -0.51
CA GLU A 122 -3.49 10.79 -1.98
C GLU A 122 -4.73 10.00 -2.43
N ASP A 123 -5.26 9.16 -1.55
CA ASP A 123 -6.43 8.30 -1.79
C ASP A 123 -7.77 9.06 -1.65
N PHE A 124 -7.78 10.33 -1.23
CA PHE A 124 -9.03 11.08 -1.03
C PHE A 124 -9.82 11.27 -2.32
N SER A 125 -9.12 11.42 -3.44
CA SER A 125 -9.73 11.47 -4.78
C SER A 125 -10.58 10.22 -5.08
N ILE A 126 -10.13 9.03 -4.64
CA ILE A 126 -10.87 7.76 -4.79
C ILE A 126 -12.14 7.77 -3.94
N ILE A 127 -12.07 8.30 -2.71
CA ILE A 127 -13.23 8.42 -1.82
C ILE A 127 -14.28 9.36 -2.43
N GLU A 128 -13.85 10.50 -2.94
CA GLU A 128 -14.73 11.48 -3.61
C GLU A 128 -15.39 10.90 -4.87
N GLU A 129 -14.63 10.21 -5.71
CA GLU A 129 -15.17 9.54 -6.90
C GLU A 129 -16.23 8.50 -6.51
N CYS A 130 -15.94 7.66 -5.51
CA CYS A 130 -16.86 6.63 -5.05
C CYS A 130 -18.12 7.23 -4.41
N LEU A 131 -18.02 8.39 -3.76
CA LEU A 131 -19.16 9.09 -3.15
C LEU A 131 -20.22 9.51 -4.17
N LEU A 132 -19.84 9.79 -5.42
CA LEU A 132 -20.78 10.11 -6.50
C LEU A 132 -21.75 8.96 -6.82
N THR A 133 -21.44 7.75 -6.37
CA THR A 133 -22.17 6.54 -6.72
C THR A 133 -23.24 6.14 -5.70
N ILE A 134 -23.37 6.90 -4.61
CA ILE A 134 -24.33 6.66 -3.53
C ILE A 134 -25.07 7.95 -3.15
N ARG A 135 -26.24 7.81 -2.53
CA ARG A 135 -26.97 8.97 -2.01
C ARG A 135 -26.36 9.40 -0.69
N HIS A 136 -26.14 10.70 -0.55
CA HIS A 136 -25.60 11.30 0.67
C HIS A 136 -26.02 12.77 0.76
N SER A 137 -25.94 13.34 1.95
CA SER A 137 -26.21 14.76 2.18
C SER A 137 -25.05 15.42 2.94
N ARG A 138 -24.92 16.74 2.85
CA ARG A 138 -23.95 17.52 3.63
C ARG A 138 -24.69 18.33 4.67
N LYS A 139 -24.26 18.25 5.93
CA LYS A 139 -24.75 19.15 6.99
C LYS A 139 -24.06 20.51 6.83
N ASN A 140 -24.86 21.57 6.70
CA ASN A 140 -24.38 22.95 6.79
C ASN A 140 -23.83 23.20 8.21
#